data_AF-A0A0F8XWX8-F1
#
_entry.id   AF-A0A0F8XWX8-F1
#
_cell.length_a   1.000
_cell.length_b   1.000
_cell.length_c   1.000
_cell.angle_alpha   90.00
_cell.angle_beta   90.00
_cell.angle_gamma   90.00
#
_symmetry.space_group_name_H-M   'P 1'
#
loop_
_entity.id
_entity.type
_entity.pdbx_description
1 polymer ?
#
loop_
_entity_poly.entity_id
_entity_poly.type
_entity_poly.pdbx_seq_one_letter_code
_entity_poly.pdbx_strand_id
1 'polypeptide(L)'
;GMYNMLFLNKQKGLFEQPLHFQFVFGVLGGSPFSPGYLETLLNLKPPGATWSVCGVAKDQFRGGMCAAAWGGHIRVGLEDNIKMPNGKLAKGSWEQVAWAKKVTELSGREIAQGEDARKIFNCLREGVELE
;
A
#
# COMPACT_ATOMS: atom_id res chain seq x y z
N GLY A 1 -4.00 -10.08 11.46
CA GLY A 1 -3.42 -8.72 11.48
C GLY A 1 -4.43 -7.68 11.94
N MET A 2 -5.39 -7.35 11.08
CA MET A 2 -6.32 -6.22 11.26
C MET A 2 -6.97 -6.14 12.65
N TYR A 3 -7.63 -7.21 13.09
CA TYR A 3 -8.33 -7.21 14.38
C TYR A 3 -7.41 -7.03 15.59
N ASN A 4 -6.18 -7.54 15.54
CA ASN A 4 -5.20 -7.33 16.61
C ASN A 4 -4.81 -5.84 16.67
N MET A 5 -4.56 -5.21 15.51
CA MET A 5 -4.29 -3.77 15.44
C MET A 5 -5.47 -2.95 15.98
N LEU A 6 -6.70 -3.28 15.60
CA LEU A 6 -7.89 -2.59 16.10
C LEU A 6 -8.09 -2.78 17.61
N PHE A 7 -7.78 -3.97 18.15
CA PHE A 7 -7.82 -4.22 19.58
C PHE A 7 -6.79 -3.35 20.33
N LEU A 8 -5.54 -3.33 19.86
CA LEU A 8 -4.47 -2.52 20.44
C LEU A 8 -4.77 -1.02 20.35
N ASN A 9 -5.36 -0.56 19.23
CA ASN A 9 -5.71 0.85 19.03
C ASN A 9 -6.76 1.39 20.01
N LYS A 10 -7.42 0.54 20.80
CA LYS A 10 -8.30 0.99 21.90
C LYS A 10 -7.51 1.59 23.07
N GLN A 11 -6.22 1.27 23.18
CA GLN A 11 -5.34 1.81 24.21
C GLN A 11 -4.92 3.23 23.79
N LYS A 12 -5.41 4.23 24.52
CA LYS A 12 -5.08 5.64 24.26
C LYS A 12 -3.57 5.87 24.36
N GLY A 13 -3.01 6.56 23.38
CA GLY A 13 -1.58 6.90 23.34
C GLY A 13 -0.65 5.77 22.92
N LEU A 14 -1.16 4.58 22.59
CA LEU A 14 -0.31 3.49 22.11
C LEU A 14 0.21 3.73 20.69
N PHE A 15 -0.62 4.32 19.82
CA PHE A 15 -0.26 4.67 18.45
C PHE A 15 -0.56 6.13 18.15
N GLU A 16 0.33 6.76 17.40
CA GLU A 16 0.08 8.06 16.77
C GLU A 16 -1.00 7.92 15.68
N GLN A 17 -1.82 8.96 15.54
CA GLN A 17 -2.92 9.02 14.59
C GLN A 17 -2.65 10.07 13.51
N PRO A 18 -3.21 9.93 12.29
CA PRO A 18 -3.99 8.78 11.82
C PRO A 18 -3.11 7.56 11.49
N LEU A 19 -3.66 6.36 11.67
CA LEU A 19 -2.96 5.12 11.30
C LEU A 19 -2.78 4.98 9.78
N HIS A 20 -1.72 4.26 9.38
CA HIS A 20 -1.52 3.76 8.03
C HIS A 20 -1.60 2.23 7.99
N PHE A 21 -2.39 1.68 7.06
CA PHE A 21 -2.54 0.22 6.89
C PHE A 21 -1.92 -0.26 5.59
N GLN A 22 -0.97 -1.19 5.66
CA GLN A 22 -0.50 -1.95 4.51
C GLN A 22 -1.19 -3.31 4.47
N PHE A 23 -2.04 -3.54 3.47
CA PHE A 23 -2.68 -4.84 3.27
C PHE A 23 -1.81 -5.71 2.36
N VAL A 24 -1.28 -6.80 2.93
CA VAL A 24 -0.39 -7.73 2.25
C VAL A 24 -1.17 -9.00 1.90
N PHE A 25 -1.19 -9.35 0.62
CA PHE A 25 -1.93 -10.51 0.12
C PHE A 25 -1.05 -11.54 -0.59
N GLY A 26 -1.47 -12.80 -0.59
CA GLY A 26 -0.89 -13.86 -1.42
C GLY A 26 0.33 -14.57 -0.82
N VAL A 27 0.76 -14.19 0.39
CA VAL A 27 1.78 -14.94 1.15
C VAL A 27 1.19 -16.27 1.65
N LEU A 28 1.97 -17.35 1.63
CA LEU A 28 1.55 -18.63 2.21
C LEU A 28 1.26 -18.45 3.72
N GLY A 29 0.06 -18.82 4.15
CA GLY A 29 -0.43 -18.59 5.52
C GLY A 29 -1.02 -17.19 5.76
N GLY A 30 -0.91 -16.30 4.78
CA GLY A 30 -1.59 -15.01 4.77
C GLY A 30 -2.96 -15.06 4.08
N SER A 31 -3.58 -13.89 3.91
CA SER A 31 -4.86 -13.78 3.21
C SER A 31 -4.65 -13.82 1.69
N PRO A 32 -5.49 -14.56 0.94
CA PRO A 32 -5.49 -14.48 -0.51
C PRO A 32 -6.01 -13.11 -0.97
N PHE A 33 -5.59 -12.67 -2.16
CA PHE A 33 -6.14 -11.46 -2.74
C PHE A 33 -7.51 -11.72 -3.37
N SER A 34 -8.50 -10.89 -3.00
CA SER A 34 -9.70 -10.67 -3.81
C SER A 34 -10.23 -9.24 -3.59
N PRO A 35 -10.86 -8.62 -4.59
CA PRO A 35 -11.46 -7.28 -4.42
C PRO A 35 -12.46 -7.20 -3.27
N GLY A 36 -13.32 -8.21 -3.10
CA GLY A 36 -14.31 -8.23 -2.00
C GLY A 36 -13.68 -8.39 -0.61
N TYR A 37 -12.56 -9.10 -0.51
CA TYR A 37 -11.83 -9.19 0.76
C TYR A 37 -11.10 -7.88 1.09
N LEU A 38 -10.53 -7.21 0.08
CA LEU A 38 -9.99 -5.87 0.24
C LEU A 38 -11.06 -4.88 0.71
N GLU A 39 -12.24 -4.88 0.08
CA GLU A 39 -13.38 -4.06 0.49
C GLU A 39 -13.75 -4.29 1.97
N THR A 40 -13.80 -5.55 2.40
CA THR A 40 -14.05 -5.90 3.81
C THR A 40 -13.03 -5.25 4.75
N LEU A 41 -11.75 -5.26 4.40
CA LEU A 41 -10.70 -4.62 5.19
C LEU A 41 -10.80 -3.09 5.18
N LEU A 42 -11.20 -2.49 4.05
CA LEU A 42 -11.42 -1.06 3.94
C LEU A 42 -12.60 -0.59 4.80
N ASN A 43 -13.65 -1.41 4.93
CA ASN A 43 -14.78 -1.13 5.82
C ASN A 43 -14.42 -1.26 7.30
N LEU A 44 -13.41 -2.07 7.64
CA LEU A 44 -12.94 -2.25 9.01
C LEU A 44 -11.96 -1.18 9.48
N LYS A 45 -11.27 -0.49 8.56
CA LYS A 45 -10.24 0.48 8.94
C LYS A 45 -10.85 1.69 9.65
N PRO A 46 -10.17 2.28 10.65
CA PRO A 46 -10.65 3.49 11.29
C PRO A 46 -10.83 4.63 10.27
N PRO A 47 -11.83 5.52 10.48
CA PRO A 47 -11.97 6.74 9.70
C PRO A 47 -10.68 7.56 9.71
N GLY A 48 -10.35 8.22 8.59
CA GLY A 48 -9.12 8.99 8.45
C GLY A 48 -7.83 8.18 8.25
N ALA A 49 -7.83 6.88 8.53
CA ALA A 49 -6.66 6.03 8.28
C ALA A 49 -6.38 5.91 6.77
N THR A 50 -5.11 6.09 6.39
CA THR A 50 -4.62 5.86 5.03
C THR A 50 -4.35 4.38 4.81
N TRP A 51 -4.28 3.94 3.56
CA TRP A 51 -4.06 2.54 3.26
C TRP A 51 -3.29 2.32 1.96
N SER A 52 -2.54 1.23 1.92
CA SER A 52 -1.79 0.73 0.78
C SER A 52 -2.08 -0.76 0.57
N VAL A 53 -1.83 -1.24 -0.64
CA VAL A 53 -1.84 -2.66 -0.96
C VAL A 53 -0.49 -3.14 -1.49
N CYS A 54 -0.12 -4.34 -1.07
CA CYS A 54 0.96 -5.16 -1.57
C CYS A 54 0.40 -6.56 -1.87
N GLY A 55 0.80 -7.14 -3.00
CA GLY A 55 0.38 -8.49 -3.36
C GLY A 55 1.57 -9.30 -3.84
N VAL A 56 1.68 -10.55 -3.40
CA VAL A 56 2.74 -11.45 -3.84
C VAL A 56 2.54 -11.84 -5.30
N ALA A 57 3.62 -11.76 -6.08
CA ALA A 57 3.62 -12.13 -7.49
C ALA A 57 2.49 -11.45 -8.30
N LYS A 58 1.62 -12.25 -8.92
CA LYS A 58 0.52 -11.75 -9.77
C LYS A 58 -0.46 -10.81 -9.05
N ASP A 59 -0.57 -10.94 -7.73
CA ASP A 59 -1.52 -10.15 -6.95
C ASP A 59 -1.04 -8.71 -6.74
N GLN A 60 0.26 -8.42 -6.92
CA GLN A 60 0.81 -7.06 -6.93
C GLN A 60 0.02 -6.16 -7.89
N PHE A 61 -0.18 -6.62 -9.12
CA PHE A 61 -0.80 -5.82 -10.17
C PHE A 61 -2.32 -5.72 -9.99
N ARG A 62 -2.96 -6.79 -9.54
CA ARG A 62 -4.42 -6.80 -9.29
C ARG A 62 -4.78 -5.90 -8.12
N GLY A 63 -4.06 -6.02 -7.01
CA GLY A 63 -4.19 -5.13 -5.86
C GLY A 63 -3.91 -3.68 -6.25
N GLY A 64 -2.80 -3.42 -6.94
CA GLY A 64 -2.44 -2.08 -7.37
C GLY A 64 -3.50 -1.39 -8.24
N MET A 65 -4.17 -2.13 -9.15
CA MET A 65 -5.30 -1.57 -9.92
C MET A 65 -6.49 -1.21 -9.02
N CYS A 66 -6.85 -2.05 -8.04
CA CYS A 66 -7.89 -1.71 -7.07
C CYS A 66 -7.50 -0.48 -6.26
N ALA A 67 -6.26 -0.39 -5.77
CA ALA A 67 -5.80 0.78 -5.03
C ALA A 67 -5.79 2.07 -5.87
N ALA A 68 -5.38 2.00 -7.14
CA ALA A 68 -5.44 3.13 -8.06
C ALA A 68 -6.87 3.67 -8.17
N ALA A 69 -7.85 2.77 -8.38
CA ALA A 69 -9.26 3.11 -8.58
C ALA A 69 -10.00 3.51 -7.30
N TRP A 70 -9.67 2.92 -6.15
CA TRP A 70 -10.40 3.09 -4.89
C TRP A 70 -9.76 4.08 -3.93
N GLY A 71 -8.80 4.89 -4.41
CA GLY A 71 -8.16 5.94 -3.61
C GLY A 71 -7.11 5.45 -2.62
N GLY A 72 -6.57 4.26 -2.79
CA GLY A 72 -5.46 3.72 -1.98
C GLY A 72 -4.07 4.07 -2.52
N HIS A 73 -3.05 3.68 -1.76
CA HIS A 73 -1.64 3.71 -2.21
C HIS A 73 -1.22 2.34 -2.76
N ILE A 74 -0.19 2.34 -3.61
CA ILE A 74 0.30 1.14 -4.30
C ILE A 74 1.72 0.85 -3.83
N ARG A 75 1.97 -0.35 -3.30
CA ARG A 75 3.32 -0.88 -3.09
C ARG A 75 3.67 -1.86 -4.22
N VAL A 76 4.84 -1.64 -4.81
CA VAL A 76 5.44 -2.53 -5.82
C VAL A 76 6.93 -2.70 -5.51
N GLY A 77 7.53 -3.78 -6.01
CA GLY A 77 8.97 -3.96 -5.97
C GLY A 77 9.37 -5.41 -6.18
N LEU A 78 10.65 -5.62 -6.48
CA LEU A 78 11.21 -6.97 -6.63
C LEU A 78 11.12 -7.83 -5.35
N GLU A 79 10.95 -7.19 -4.18
CA GLU A 79 10.67 -7.87 -2.91
C GLU A 79 9.36 -8.68 -2.99
N ASP A 80 8.32 -8.10 -3.58
CA ASP A 80 6.97 -8.68 -3.58
C ASP A 80 6.72 -9.52 -4.84
N ASN A 81 7.35 -9.16 -5.96
CA ASN A 81 7.16 -9.81 -7.25
C ASN A 81 8.37 -9.60 -8.19
N ILE A 82 8.96 -10.68 -8.70
CA ILE A 82 10.09 -10.62 -9.65
C ILE A 82 9.65 -10.52 -11.13
N LYS A 83 8.35 -10.50 -11.42
CA LYS A 83 7.80 -10.55 -12.79
C LYS A 83 6.94 -9.33 -13.12
N MET A 84 6.83 -9.01 -14.41
CA MET A 84 5.86 -8.07 -14.97
C MET A 84 4.52 -8.76 -15.29
N PRO A 85 3.42 -8.02 -15.57
CA PRO A 85 2.11 -8.61 -15.84
C PRO A 85 2.09 -9.59 -17.03
N ASN A 86 3.03 -9.42 -17.97
CA ASN A 86 3.22 -10.31 -19.11
C ASN A 86 3.96 -11.63 -18.77
N GLY A 87 4.31 -11.85 -17.50
CA GLY A 87 4.99 -13.05 -17.02
C GLY A 87 6.52 -13.04 -17.19
N LYS A 88 7.09 -12.05 -17.89
CA LYS A 88 8.56 -11.90 -18.00
C LYS A 88 9.14 -11.41 -16.68
N LEU A 89 10.41 -11.73 -16.41
CA LEU A 89 11.12 -11.12 -15.29
C LEU A 89 11.16 -9.60 -15.45
N ALA A 90 10.94 -8.89 -14.35
CA ALA A 90 11.12 -7.45 -14.31
C ALA A 90 12.60 -7.12 -14.47
N LYS A 91 12.90 -6.09 -15.26
CA LYS A 91 14.27 -5.58 -15.45
C LYS A 91 14.81 -4.89 -14.20
N GLY A 92 13.91 -4.47 -13.31
CA GLY A 92 14.22 -3.81 -12.05
C GLY A 92 12.93 -3.31 -11.39
N SER A 93 12.99 -2.91 -10.12
CA SER A 93 11.85 -2.30 -9.42
C SER A 93 11.32 -1.06 -10.14
N TRP A 94 12.18 -0.32 -10.84
CA TRP A 94 11.81 0.86 -11.64
C TRP A 94 10.76 0.55 -12.72
N GLU A 95 10.77 -0.65 -13.29
CA GLU A 95 9.81 -1.04 -14.33
C GLU A 95 8.41 -1.21 -13.73
N GLN A 96 8.34 -1.71 -12.50
CA GLN A 96 7.09 -1.85 -11.75
C GLN A 96 6.60 -0.51 -11.20
N VAL A 97 7.51 0.37 -10.79
CA VAL A 97 7.18 1.76 -10.42
C VAL A 97 6.60 2.52 -11.62
N ALA A 98 7.18 2.35 -12.82
CA ALA A 98 6.64 2.94 -14.04
C ALA A 98 5.22 2.43 -14.35
N TRP A 99 4.97 1.13 -14.12
CA TRP A 99 3.62 0.56 -14.21
C TRP A 99 2.67 1.20 -13.17
N ALA A 100 3.09 1.31 -11.91
CA ALA A 100 2.27 1.88 -10.83
C ALA A 100 1.91 3.35 -11.09
N LYS A 101 2.88 4.13 -11.59
CA LYS A 101 2.67 5.50 -12.06
C LYS A 101 1.60 5.56 -13.13
N LYS A 102 1.77 4.77 -14.20
CA LYS A 102 0.83 4.75 -15.33
C LYS A 102 -0.60 4.41 -14.90
N VAL A 103 -0.80 3.40 -14.04
CA VAL A 103 -2.16 3.03 -13.62
C VAL A 103 -2.81 4.06 -12.69
N THR A 104 -2.00 4.79 -11.93
CA THR A 104 -2.47 5.90 -11.07
C THR A 104 -2.89 7.10 -11.92
N GLU A 105 -2.09 7.46 -12.92
CA GLU A 105 -2.44 8.54 -13.87
C GLU A 105 -3.73 8.19 -14.65
N LEU A 106 -3.86 6.93 -15.09
CA LEU A 106 -5.08 6.44 -15.76
C LEU A 106 -6.32 6.46 -14.86
N SER A 107 -6.18 6.39 -13.54
CA SER A 107 -7.31 6.54 -12.61
C SER A 107 -7.63 8.00 -12.27
N GLY A 108 -7.00 8.97 -12.95
CA GLY A 108 -7.22 10.40 -12.76
C GLY A 108 -6.56 10.95 -11.50
N ARG A 109 -5.53 10.26 -10.98
CA ARG A 109 -4.81 10.65 -9.76
C ARG A 109 -3.35 11.00 -10.07
N GLU A 110 -2.78 11.84 -9.22
CA GLU A 110 -1.38 12.24 -9.32
C GLU A 110 -0.48 11.42 -8.39
N ILE A 111 0.80 11.35 -8.72
CA ILE A 111 1.81 10.70 -7.88
C ILE A 111 2.33 11.71 -6.85
N ALA A 112 2.09 11.39 -5.57
CA ALA A 112 2.66 12.11 -4.45
C ALA A 112 4.20 12.13 -4.54
N GLN A 113 4.78 13.33 -4.47
CA GLN A 113 6.23 13.47 -4.37
C GLN A 113 6.67 13.15 -2.93
N GLY A 114 7.98 13.02 -2.72
CA GLY A 114 8.53 12.63 -1.41
C GLY A 114 8.13 13.59 -0.28
N GLU A 115 7.92 14.88 -0.55
CA GLU A 115 7.41 15.82 0.45
C GLU A 115 5.93 15.63 0.75
N ASP A 116 5.12 15.36 -0.29
CA ASP A 116 3.69 15.10 -0.14
C ASP A 116 3.46 13.80 0.63
N ALA A 117 4.23 12.76 0.34
CA ALA A 117 4.18 11.50 1.07
C ALA A 117 4.44 11.68 2.57
N ARG A 118 5.43 12.51 2.93
CA ARG A 118 5.71 12.83 4.34
C ARG A 118 4.53 13.54 5.00
N LYS A 119 3.88 14.48 4.31
CA LYS A 119 2.68 15.17 4.81
C LYS A 119 1.51 14.18 4.97
N ILE A 120 1.26 13.34 3.97
CA ILE A 120 0.16 12.36 3.95
C ILE A 120 0.31 11.34 5.08
N PHE A 121 1.54 10.85 5.32
CA PHE A 121 1.82 9.84 6.34
C PHE A 121 2.21 10.42 7.69
N ASN A 122 2.15 11.76 7.85
CA ASN A 122 2.56 12.46 9.06
C ASN A 122 3.97 12.06 9.53
N CYS A 123 4.91 11.87 8.60
CA CYS A 123 6.29 11.60 8.96
C CYS A 123 6.93 12.89 9.47
N LEU A 124 7.48 12.85 10.70
CA LEU A 124 8.21 13.98 11.30
C LEU A 124 9.37 14.42 10.39
N ARG A 125 9.63 15.75 10.34
CA ARG A 125 10.88 16.32 9.78
C ARG A 125 11.99 16.43 10.82
N GLU A 126 11.79 15.97 12.04
CA GLU A 126 12.69 16.26 13.15
C GLU A 126 13.84 15.25 13.24
N GLY A 127 15.07 15.73 13.06
CA GLY A 127 16.24 15.14 13.71
C GLY A 127 17.16 14.22 12.92
N VAL A 128 17.20 14.29 11.59
CA VAL A 128 18.38 13.80 10.85
C VAL A 128 19.09 15.00 10.25
N GLU A 129 19.91 15.65 11.07
CA GLU A 129 21.09 16.32 10.53
C GLU A 129 21.91 15.22 9.85
N LEU A 130 21.94 15.26 8.52
CA LEU A 130 22.91 14.49 7.76
C LEU A 130 24.26 15.19 8.00
N GLU A 131 25.07 14.64 8.89
CA GLU A 131 26.52 14.89 8.86
C GLU A 131 27.11 14.46 7.50
#